data_AF-A0A2D8BCE3-F1
#
_entry.id   AF-A0A2D8BCE3-F1
#
_cell.length_a   1.000
_cell.length_b   1.000
_cell.length_c   1.000
_cell.angle_alpha   90.00
_cell.angle_beta   90.00
_cell.angle_gamma   90.00
#
_symmetry.space_group_name_H-M   'P 1'
#
loop_
_entity.id
_entity.type
_entity.pdbx_description
1 polymer ?
#
loop_
_entity_poly.entity_id
_entity_poly.type
_entity_poly.pdbx_seq_one_letter_code
_entity_poly.pdbx_strand_id
1 'polypeptide(L)'
;MKRVAPLFVALVLSVLLALVAYRVSVHYATFPVADSPATPDPAPRGRPPPLTREEMKSAKAPQSVEQAQAADALARARPIQAAVDAFYVAEGTWPRNLAQLGLGNPDSHAGGPVAAISVRPDGEVAVVVKPHVARGGEIRLLPDVRPDGSLEWTCRARNYPAATRLPECR
;
A
#
# COMPACT_ATOMS: atom_id res chain seq x y z
N MET A 1 -30.37 46.82 -2.07
CA MET A 1 -29.60 45.76 -1.38
C MET A 1 -29.47 44.45 -2.20
N LYS A 2 -29.12 44.48 -3.50
CA LYS A 2 -29.05 43.26 -4.36
C LYS A 2 -27.64 42.88 -4.84
N ARG A 3 -26.58 43.56 -4.38
CA ARG A 3 -25.19 43.36 -4.87
C ARG A 3 -24.30 42.50 -3.96
N VAL A 4 -24.80 42.02 -2.82
CA VAL A 4 -23.99 41.26 -1.84
C VAL A 4 -23.80 39.80 -2.27
N ALA A 5 -24.81 39.19 -2.88
CA ALA A 5 -24.75 37.81 -3.36
C ALA A 5 -23.63 37.52 -4.39
N PRO A 6 -23.43 38.33 -5.45
CA PRO A 6 -22.36 38.05 -6.41
C PRO A 6 -20.95 38.23 -5.82
N LEU A 7 -20.77 39.15 -4.87
CA LEU A 7 -19.49 39.34 -4.18
C LEU A 7 -19.13 38.14 -3.32
N PHE A 8 -20.09 37.57 -2.60
CA PHE A 8 -19.87 36.39 -1.78
C PHE A 8 -19.50 35.17 -2.63
N VAL A 9 -20.21 34.95 -3.74
CA VAL A 9 -19.93 33.86 -4.68
C VAL A 9 -18.53 33.99 -5.30
N ALA A 10 -18.13 35.20 -5.71
CA ALA A 10 -16.80 35.45 -6.25
C ALA A 10 -15.68 35.17 -5.23
N LEU A 11 -15.88 35.55 -3.96
CA LEU A 11 -14.95 35.28 -2.86
C LEU A 11 -14.79 33.78 -2.62
N VAL A 12 -15.89 33.03 -2.55
CA VAL A 12 -15.85 31.57 -2.34
C VAL A 12 -15.15 30.87 -3.50
N LEU A 13 -15.44 31.25 -4.75
CA LEU A 13 -14.77 30.71 -5.93
C LEU A 13 -13.26 31.01 -5.91
N SER A 14 -12.86 32.22 -5.54
CA SER A 14 -11.45 32.60 -5.43
C SER A 14 -10.70 31.76 -4.41
N VAL A 15 -11.29 31.53 -3.23
CA VAL A 15 -10.68 30.69 -2.17
C VAL A 15 -10.57 29.23 -2.62
N LEU A 16 -11.61 28.68 -3.26
CA LEU A 16 -11.57 27.32 -3.78
C LEU A 16 -10.48 27.14 -4.84
N LEU A 17 -10.34 28.09 -5.76
CA LEU A 17 -9.29 28.08 -6.79
C LEU A 17 -7.89 28.13 -6.16
N ALA A 18 -7.69 28.96 -5.13
CA ALA A 18 -6.43 29.04 -4.39
C ALA A 18 -6.09 27.71 -3.68
N LEU A 19 -7.09 27.06 -3.07
CA LEU A 19 -6.91 25.76 -2.41
C LEU A 19 -6.55 24.64 -3.39
N VAL A 20 -7.19 24.63 -4.58
CA VAL A 20 -6.86 23.68 -5.64
C VAL A 20 -5.44 23.92 -6.15
N ALA A 21 -5.06 25.17 -6.45
CA ALA A 21 -3.72 25.52 -6.89
C ALA A 21 -2.65 25.16 -5.84
N TYR A 22 -2.94 25.36 -4.56
CA TYR A 22 -2.08 24.96 -3.45
C TYR A 22 -1.88 23.44 -3.38
N ARG A 23 -2.98 22.67 -3.44
CA ARG A 23 -2.93 21.19 -3.44
C ARG A 23 -2.11 20.65 -4.62
N VAL A 24 -2.32 21.23 -5.81
CA VAL A 24 -1.55 20.88 -7.01
C VAL A 24 -0.07 21.19 -6.80
N SER A 25 0.27 22.39 -6.32
CA SER A 25 1.68 22.81 -6.10
C SER A 25 2.41 21.92 -5.08
N VAL A 26 1.74 21.54 -3.99
CA VAL A 26 2.32 20.64 -2.98
C VAL A 26 2.63 19.25 -3.56
N HIS A 27 1.82 18.76 -4.49
CA HIS A 27 2.09 17.49 -5.18
C HIS A 27 3.26 17.55 -6.18
N TYR A 28 3.59 18.73 -6.71
CA TYR A 28 4.71 18.90 -7.65
C TYR A 28 6.03 19.30 -6.99
N ALA A 29 6.02 19.67 -5.70
CA ALA A 29 7.23 20.11 -4.99
C ALA A 29 8.17 18.95 -4.55
N THR A 30 7.77 17.69 -4.74
CA THR A 30 8.63 16.52 -4.45
C THR A 30 9.20 15.94 -5.73
N PHE A 31 10.07 16.69 -6.42
CA PHE A 31 11.07 16.09 -7.29
C PHE A 31 12.35 15.91 -6.45
N PRO A 32 12.76 14.69 -6.11
CA PRO A 32 14.10 14.49 -5.58
C PRO A 32 15.10 14.94 -6.64
N VAL A 33 15.91 15.95 -6.31
CA VAL A 33 17.14 16.28 -7.02
C VAL A 33 17.96 14.99 -7.05
N ALA A 34 18.13 14.46 -8.25
CA ALA A 34 19.03 13.35 -8.50
C ALA A 34 20.48 13.86 -8.37
N ASP A 35 20.96 13.93 -7.13
CA ASP A 35 22.39 13.84 -6.88
C ASP A 35 22.79 12.38 -7.12
N SER A 36 23.04 12.04 -8.38
CA SER A 36 23.80 10.84 -8.73
C SER A 36 25.26 11.13 -8.37
N PRO A 37 25.84 10.52 -7.31
CA PRO A 37 27.29 10.49 -7.22
C PRO A 37 27.80 9.73 -8.44
N ALA A 38 28.70 10.37 -9.18
CA ALA A 38 29.42 9.76 -10.29
C ALA A 38 29.99 8.41 -9.84
N THR A 39 29.48 7.34 -10.45
CA THR A 39 29.98 5.98 -10.24
C THR A 39 31.45 5.96 -10.65
N PRO A 40 32.38 5.50 -9.79
CA PRO A 40 33.73 5.20 -10.23
C PRO A 40 33.64 4.13 -11.33
N ASP A 41 34.43 4.32 -12.38
CA ASP A 41 34.58 3.42 -13.51
C ASP A 41 34.66 1.95 -13.01
N PRO A 42 33.76 1.03 -13.40
CA PRO A 42 33.86 -0.34 -12.97
C PRO A 42 35.13 -0.93 -13.58
N ALA A 43 36.12 -1.18 -12.73
CA ALA A 43 37.30 -1.99 -13.03
C ALA A 43 36.89 -3.22 -13.87
N PRO A 44 37.75 -3.66 -14.81
CA PRO A 44 37.43 -4.77 -15.71
C PRO A 44 36.99 -5.97 -14.87
N ARG A 45 35.69 -6.27 -14.94
CA ARG A 45 35.08 -7.36 -14.18
C ARG A 45 35.74 -8.65 -14.65
N GLY A 46 36.66 -9.15 -13.85
CA GLY A 46 37.08 -10.54 -13.92
C GLY A 46 35.81 -11.40 -13.98
N ARG A 47 35.82 -12.38 -14.87
CA ARG A 47 34.74 -13.36 -15.02
C ARG A 47 34.35 -13.83 -13.60
N PRO A 48 33.10 -13.63 -13.15
CA PRO A 48 32.71 -14.09 -11.83
C PRO A 48 33.03 -15.58 -11.71
N PRO A 49 33.56 -16.04 -10.57
CA PRO A 49 33.82 -17.46 -10.36
C PRO A 49 32.52 -18.24 -10.61
N PRO A 50 32.60 -19.46 -11.16
CA PRO A 50 31.41 -20.30 -11.34
C PRO A 50 30.73 -20.48 -9.98
N LEU A 51 29.44 -20.12 -9.93
CA LEU A 51 28.61 -20.24 -8.73
C LEU A 51 28.73 -21.65 -8.17
N THR A 52 28.95 -21.75 -6.87
CA THR A 52 29.08 -23.04 -6.21
C THR A 52 27.75 -23.79 -6.24
N ARG A 53 27.80 -25.12 -6.21
CA ARG A 53 26.60 -25.98 -6.17
C ARG A 53 25.70 -25.69 -4.96
N GLU A 54 26.25 -25.11 -3.90
CA GLU A 54 25.52 -24.66 -2.71
C GLU A 54 24.74 -23.37 -2.94
N GLU A 55 25.30 -22.39 -3.67
CA GLU A 55 24.57 -21.17 -4.05
C GLU A 55 23.42 -21.46 -5.03
N MET A 56 23.61 -22.41 -5.96
CA MET A 56 22.53 -22.87 -6.84
C MET A 56 21.40 -23.58 -6.08
N LYS A 57 21.67 -24.12 -4.88
CA LYS A 57 20.65 -24.74 -4.02
C LYS A 57 19.92 -23.72 -3.15
N SER A 58 20.48 -22.51 -3.00
CA SER A 58 19.92 -21.40 -2.21
C SER A 58 19.21 -20.34 -3.05
N ALA A 59 19.24 -20.46 -4.38
CA ALA A 59 18.45 -19.63 -5.28
C ALA A 59 16.96 -19.96 -5.09
N LYS A 60 16.25 -19.12 -4.33
CA LYS A 60 14.78 -19.11 -4.20
C LYS A 60 14.17 -19.32 -5.58
N ALA A 61 13.36 -20.37 -5.75
CA ALA A 61 12.70 -20.67 -7.02
C ALA A 61 12.09 -19.40 -7.62
N PRO A 62 12.20 -19.17 -8.94
CA PRO A 62 11.73 -17.93 -9.55
C PRO A 62 10.24 -17.75 -9.21
N GLN A 63 9.94 -16.68 -8.46
CA GLN A 63 8.55 -16.30 -8.21
C GLN A 63 7.88 -16.00 -9.56
N SER A 64 6.70 -16.55 -9.78
CA SER A 64 5.93 -16.17 -10.97
C SER A 64 5.60 -14.67 -10.92
N VAL A 65 5.36 -14.05 -12.08
CA VAL A 65 4.92 -12.65 -12.14
C VAL A 65 3.67 -12.42 -11.28
N GLU A 66 2.76 -13.39 -11.27
CA GLU A 66 1.54 -13.35 -10.47
C GLU A 66 1.83 -13.39 -8.96
N GLN A 67 2.82 -14.18 -8.53
CA GLN A 67 3.26 -14.21 -7.13
C GLN A 67 3.98 -12.93 -6.73
N ALA A 68 4.77 -12.33 -7.64
CA ALA A 68 5.39 -11.04 -7.42
C ALA A 68 4.33 -9.93 -7.27
N GLN A 69 3.27 -9.96 -8.10
CA GLN A 69 2.13 -9.06 -7.96
C GLN A 69 1.37 -9.26 -6.64
N ALA A 70 1.17 -10.51 -6.21
CA ALA A 70 0.52 -10.81 -4.94
C ALA A 70 1.37 -10.30 -3.75
N ALA A 71 2.69 -10.45 -3.84
CA ALA A 71 3.62 -9.95 -2.83
C ALA A 71 3.64 -8.40 -2.80
N ASP A 72 3.60 -7.72 -3.95
CA ASP A 72 3.48 -6.26 -4.01
C ASP A 72 2.15 -5.78 -3.40
N ALA A 73 1.04 -6.46 -3.72
CA ALA A 73 -0.26 -6.15 -3.12
C ALA A 73 -0.23 -6.28 -1.58
N LEU A 74 0.39 -7.34 -1.06
CA LEU A 74 0.55 -7.55 0.37
C LEU A 74 1.49 -6.51 1.01
N ALA A 75 2.60 -6.18 0.36
CA ALA A 75 3.56 -5.18 0.83
C ALA A 75 2.90 -3.80 0.99
N ARG A 76 2.02 -3.43 0.05
CA ARG A 76 1.26 -2.17 0.09
C ARG A 76 0.26 -2.11 1.24
N ALA A 77 -0.23 -3.24 1.73
CA ALA A 77 -1.13 -3.29 2.88
C ALA A 77 -0.41 -3.17 4.24
N ARG A 78 0.91 -3.38 4.30
CA ARG A 78 1.67 -3.37 5.57
C ARG A 78 1.59 -2.05 6.34
N PRO A 79 1.66 -0.85 5.71
CA PRO A 79 1.50 0.39 6.45
C PRO A 79 0.10 0.55 7.08
N ILE A 80 -0.94 0.04 6.41
CA ILE A 80 -2.32 0.08 6.90
C ILE A 80 -2.49 -0.91 8.05
N GLN A 81 -1.90 -2.10 7.93
CA GLN A 81 -1.84 -3.10 9.00
C GLN A 81 -1.21 -2.50 10.27
N ALA A 82 -0.06 -1.84 10.14
CA ALA A 82 0.60 -1.18 11.27
C ALA A 82 -0.24 -0.03 11.88
N ALA A 83 -1.01 0.69 11.06
CA ALA A 83 -1.93 1.71 11.54
C ALA A 83 -3.12 1.11 12.31
N VAL A 84 -3.64 -0.05 11.88
CA VAL A 84 -4.67 -0.80 12.61
C VAL A 84 -4.14 -1.27 13.97
N ASP A 85 -2.91 -1.82 14.00
CA ASP A 85 -2.26 -2.24 15.24
C ASP A 85 -2.11 -1.06 16.22
N ALA A 86 -1.60 0.07 15.75
CA ALA A 86 -1.43 1.27 16.56
C ALA A 86 -2.76 1.80 17.09
N PHE A 87 -3.82 1.78 16.27
CA PHE A 87 -5.16 2.18 16.68
C PHE A 87 -5.71 1.27 17.78
N TYR A 88 -5.56 -0.05 17.64
CA TYR A 88 -6.02 -0.99 18.65
C TYR A 88 -5.27 -0.81 19.98
N VAL A 89 -3.96 -0.62 19.93
CA VAL A 89 -3.15 -0.35 21.14
C VAL A 89 -3.58 0.95 21.83
N ALA A 90 -3.96 1.98 21.08
CA ALA A 90 -4.37 3.27 21.63
C ALA A 90 -5.82 3.25 22.19
N GLU A 91 -6.75 2.63 21.46
CA GLU A 91 -8.19 2.75 21.71
C GLU A 91 -8.80 1.50 22.36
N GLY A 92 -8.06 0.38 22.43
CA GLY A 92 -8.53 -0.91 22.92
C GLY A 92 -9.64 -1.54 22.07
N THR A 93 -9.92 -0.98 20.89
CA THR A 93 -10.96 -1.43 19.97
C THR A 93 -10.47 -1.37 18.53
N TRP A 94 -11.00 -2.24 17.67
CA TRP A 94 -10.63 -2.26 16.27
C TRP A 94 -11.23 -1.08 15.48
N PRO A 95 -10.47 -0.48 14.56
CA PRO A 95 -11.03 0.48 13.62
C PRO A 95 -12.02 -0.22 12.69
N ARG A 96 -13.06 0.52 12.30
CA ARG A 96 -14.14 0.04 11.42
C ARG A 96 -13.94 0.46 9.96
N ASN A 97 -13.07 1.43 9.71
CA ASN A 97 -12.79 1.99 8.40
C ASN A 97 -11.49 2.82 8.38
N LEU A 98 -11.03 3.17 7.17
CA LEU A 98 -9.82 3.99 6.97
C LEU A 98 -9.96 5.42 7.49
N ALA A 99 -11.18 5.97 7.59
CA ALA A 99 -11.39 7.33 8.03
C ALA A 99 -11.03 7.50 9.52
N GLN A 100 -11.29 6.49 10.35
CA GLN A 100 -10.87 6.47 11.76
C GLN A 100 -9.34 6.46 11.91
N LEU A 101 -8.64 5.92 10.92
CA LEU A 101 -7.17 5.92 10.86
C LEU A 101 -6.60 7.21 10.24
N GLY A 102 -7.44 8.12 9.77
CA GLY A 102 -7.00 9.31 9.02
C GLY A 102 -6.39 9.01 7.66
N LEU A 103 -6.64 7.81 7.09
CA LEU A 103 -6.01 7.32 5.85
C LEU A 103 -6.86 7.54 4.59
N GLY A 104 -7.93 8.32 4.69
CA GLY A 104 -8.77 8.69 3.54
C GLY A 104 -9.64 7.55 3.03
N ASN A 105 -9.75 7.46 1.69
CA ASN A 105 -10.69 6.57 1.02
C ASN A 105 -9.98 5.33 0.45
N PRO A 106 -10.67 4.20 0.24
CA PRO A 106 -10.02 2.98 -0.23
C PRO A 106 -9.23 3.12 -1.55
N ASP A 107 -9.75 3.92 -2.48
CA ASP A 107 -9.15 4.10 -3.81
C ASP A 107 -7.89 4.96 -3.79
N SER A 108 -7.63 5.74 -2.73
CA SER A 108 -6.36 6.49 -2.62
C SER A 108 -5.15 5.60 -2.40
N HIS A 109 -5.38 4.32 -2.09
CA HIS A 109 -4.35 3.29 -1.90
C HIS A 109 -4.16 2.42 -3.15
N ALA A 110 -4.80 2.77 -4.27
CA ALA A 110 -4.64 2.08 -5.54
C ALA A 110 -3.21 2.23 -6.10
N GLY A 111 -2.70 1.20 -6.77
CA GLY A 111 -1.36 1.22 -7.36
C GLY A 111 -0.87 -0.17 -7.74
N GLY A 112 -0.08 -0.27 -8.81
CA GLY A 112 0.42 -1.56 -9.29
C GLY A 112 -0.72 -2.57 -9.50
N PRO A 113 -0.70 -3.75 -8.84
CA PRO A 113 -1.75 -4.76 -8.91
C PRO A 113 -2.99 -4.45 -8.05
N VAL A 114 -2.93 -3.46 -7.17
CA VAL A 114 -4.00 -3.12 -6.21
C VAL A 114 -4.99 -2.14 -6.83
N ALA A 115 -6.28 -2.46 -6.72
CA ALA A 115 -7.38 -1.57 -7.09
C ALA A 115 -7.81 -0.69 -5.92
N ALA A 116 -7.91 -1.25 -4.71
CA ALA A 116 -8.28 -0.51 -3.50
C ALA A 116 -7.80 -1.27 -2.26
N ILE A 117 -7.56 -0.55 -1.16
CA ILE A 117 -7.36 -1.15 0.16
C ILE A 117 -8.36 -0.54 1.12
N SER A 118 -9.07 -1.34 1.90
CA SER A 118 -10.06 -0.88 2.87
C SER A 118 -9.81 -1.52 4.22
N VAL A 119 -10.20 -0.82 5.28
CA VAL A 119 -10.39 -1.43 6.61
C VAL A 119 -11.88 -1.68 6.79
N ARG A 120 -12.24 -2.88 7.20
CA ARG A 120 -13.61 -3.32 7.49
C ARG A 120 -13.82 -3.38 9.00
N PRO A 121 -15.05 -3.64 9.49
CA PRO A 121 -15.27 -3.98 10.90
C PRO A 121 -14.31 -5.08 11.37
N ASP A 122 -14.05 -5.09 12.68
CA ASP A 122 -13.10 -6.00 13.33
C ASP A 122 -11.62 -5.81 12.90
N GLY A 123 -11.29 -4.66 12.31
CA GLY A 123 -9.91 -4.29 11.97
C GLY A 123 -9.35 -5.01 10.74
N GLU A 124 -10.18 -5.77 10.02
CA GLU A 124 -9.77 -6.50 8.84
C GLU A 124 -9.28 -5.54 7.74
N VAL A 125 -8.10 -5.79 7.21
CA VAL A 125 -7.57 -5.08 6.04
C VAL A 125 -7.85 -5.91 4.78
N ALA A 126 -8.70 -5.38 3.91
CA ALA A 126 -9.05 -6.00 2.64
C ALA A 126 -8.38 -5.27 1.46
N VAL A 127 -7.64 -6.03 0.66
CA VAL A 127 -6.92 -5.57 -0.53
C VAL A 127 -7.61 -6.16 -1.75
N VAL A 128 -8.30 -5.30 -2.50
CA VAL A 128 -8.93 -5.69 -3.77
C VAL A 128 -7.91 -5.50 -4.87
N VAL A 129 -7.67 -6.54 -5.68
CA VAL A 129 -6.75 -6.44 -6.83
C VAL A 129 -7.46 -6.08 -8.12
N LYS A 130 -6.71 -5.54 -9.08
CA LYS A 130 -7.24 -5.12 -10.37
C LYS A 130 -7.75 -6.32 -11.17
N PRO A 131 -8.82 -6.16 -11.98
CA PRO A 131 -9.42 -7.27 -12.71
C PRO A 131 -8.48 -8.04 -13.66
N HIS A 132 -7.46 -7.36 -14.21
CA HIS A 132 -6.46 -7.99 -15.08
C HIS A 132 -5.42 -8.82 -14.32
N VAL A 133 -5.29 -8.63 -13.01
CA VAL A 133 -4.43 -9.43 -12.12
C VAL A 133 -5.18 -10.68 -11.68
N ALA A 134 -6.37 -10.46 -11.08
CA ALA A 134 -7.28 -11.53 -10.75
C ALA A 134 -8.70 -10.96 -10.65
N ARG A 135 -9.61 -11.42 -11.51
CA ARG A 135 -10.99 -10.92 -11.54
C ARG A 135 -11.71 -11.24 -10.23
N GLY A 136 -12.08 -10.21 -9.49
CA GLY A 136 -12.72 -10.35 -8.17
C GLY A 136 -11.78 -10.92 -7.11
N GLY A 137 -10.46 -10.83 -7.34
CA GLY A 137 -9.43 -11.26 -6.41
C GLY A 137 -9.32 -10.32 -5.20
N GLU A 138 -9.13 -10.91 -4.02
CA GLU A 138 -9.01 -10.18 -2.77
C GLU A 138 -8.02 -10.88 -1.83
N ILE A 139 -7.21 -10.09 -1.14
CA ILE A 139 -6.39 -10.53 0.00
C ILE A 139 -6.96 -9.88 1.26
N ARG A 140 -7.24 -10.67 2.29
CA ARG A 140 -7.75 -10.25 3.60
C ARG A 140 -6.69 -10.52 4.65
N LEU A 141 -6.35 -9.50 5.42
CA LEU A 141 -5.53 -9.62 6.62
C LEU A 141 -6.47 -9.47 7.81
N LEU A 142 -6.52 -10.51 8.63
CA LEU A 142 -7.38 -10.58 9.80
C LEU A 142 -6.51 -10.46 11.04
N PRO A 143 -6.68 -9.41 11.84
CA PRO A 143 -6.00 -9.33 13.11
C PRO A 143 -6.68 -10.23 14.14
N ASP A 144 -5.90 -10.74 15.08
CA ASP A 144 -6.38 -11.45 16.27
C ASP A 144 -5.55 -11.03 17.48
N VAL A 145 -6.16 -11.07 18.66
CA VAL A 145 -5.49 -10.74 19.93
C VAL A 145 -5.28 -12.03 20.69
N ARG A 146 -4.02 -12.40 20.87
CA ARG A 146 -3.66 -13.59 21.64
C ARG A 146 -3.95 -13.37 23.14
N PRO A 147 -4.08 -14.46 23.93
CA PRO A 147 -4.32 -14.35 25.38
C PRO A 147 -3.25 -13.57 26.16
N ASP A 148 -2.04 -13.47 25.61
CA ASP A 148 -0.93 -12.68 26.16
C ASP A 148 -1.00 -11.18 25.79
N GLY A 149 -2.04 -10.76 25.06
CA GLY A 149 -2.27 -9.39 24.61
C GLY A 149 -1.50 -9.01 23.35
N SER A 150 -0.73 -9.92 22.76
CA SER A 150 -0.02 -9.65 21.51
C SER A 150 -0.93 -9.78 20.29
N LEU A 151 -0.67 -8.95 19.27
CA LEU A 151 -1.41 -8.96 18.01
C LEU A 151 -0.80 -9.97 17.04
N GLU A 152 -1.65 -10.83 16.48
CA GLU A 152 -1.30 -11.77 15.42
C GLU A 152 -2.14 -11.48 14.17
N TRP A 153 -1.60 -11.77 12.99
CA TRP A 153 -2.29 -11.54 11.74
C TRP A 153 -2.36 -12.80 10.89
N THR A 154 -3.56 -13.15 10.48
CA THR A 154 -3.80 -14.22 9.50
C THR A 154 -4.09 -13.62 8.14
N CYS A 155 -3.39 -14.06 7.09
CA CYS A 155 -3.74 -13.71 5.72
C CYS A 155 -4.60 -14.79 5.07
N ARG A 156 -5.66 -14.38 4.37
CA ARG A 156 -6.51 -15.23 3.54
C ARG A 156 -6.70 -14.57 2.18
N ALA A 157 -6.73 -15.36 1.10
CA ALA A 157 -7.01 -14.83 -0.22
C ALA A 157 -8.22 -15.55 -0.86
N ARG A 158 -9.03 -14.79 -1.61
CA ARG A 158 -10.18 -15.29 -2.35
C ARG A 158 -10.04 -14.92 -3.82
N ASN A 159 -10.36 -15.85 -4.71
CA ASN A 159 -10.26 -15.67 -6.17
C ASN A 159 -8.88 -15.17 -6.64
N TYR A 160 -7.83 -15.43 -5.85
CA TYR A 160 -6.47 -15.00 -6.17
C TYR A 160 -5.45 -16.09 -5.80
N PRO A 161 -5.32 -17.16 -6.62
CA PRO A 161 -4.49 -18.33 -6.30
C PRO A 161 -2.99 -18.04 -6.16
N ALA A 162 -2.49 -16.96 -6.78
CA ALA A 162 -1.10 -16.58 -6.62
C ALA A 162 -0.80 -16.12 -5.18
N ALA A 163 -1.75 -15.45 -4.52
CA ALA A 163 -1.63 -15.02 -3.14
C ALA A 163 -1.66 -16.20 -2.16
N THR A 164 -2.52 -17.21 -2.35
CA THR A 164 -2.56 -18.39 -1.45
C THR A 164 -1.29 -19.24 -1.48
N ARG A 165 -0.44 -19.08 -2.50
CA ARG A 165 0.85 -19.75 -2.59
C ARG A 165 1.96 -19.03 -1.82
N LEU A 166 1.74 -17.77 -1.42
CA LEU A 166 2.68 -17.00 -0.61
C LEU A 166 2.75 -17.59 0.81
N PRO A 167 3.94 -17.74 1.41
CA PRO A 167 4.09 -18.25 2.77
C PRO A 167 3.23 -17.50 3.80
N GLU A 168 3.06 -16.20 3.62
CA GLU A 168 2.32 -15.33 4.53
C GLU A 168 0.80 -15.57 4.49
N CYS A 169 0.27 -16.19 3.43
CA CYS A 169 -1.15 -16.38 3.16
C CYS A 169 -1.55 -17.85 2.98
N ARG A 170 -0.73 -18.77 3.49
CA ARG A 170 -1.03 -20.21 3.55
C ARG A 170 -1.85 -20.56 4.80
#